data_AF-A0A8J3K590-F1
#
_entry.id   AF-A0A8J3K590-F1
#
_cell.length_a   1.000
_cell.length_b   1.000
_cell.length_c   1.000
_cell.angle_alpha   90.00
_cell.angle_beta   90.00
_cell.angle_gamma   90.00
#
_symmetry.space_group_name_H-M   'P 1'
#
loop_
_entity.id
_entity.type
_entity.pdbx_description
1 polymer ?
#
loop_
_entity_poly.entity_id
_entity_poly.type
_entity_poly.pdbx_seq_one_letter_code
_entity_poly.pdbx_strand_id
1 'polypeptide(L)' 'MVLDGAGRERALWLIGELRDPRLPDESADALLVELERLLAFPRITDLLFYENPELSDEEVIEKALGNRPIEL' A
#
# COMPACT_ATOMS: atom_id res chain seq x y z
N MET A 1 -7.41 9.96 -8.79
CA MET A 1 -6.14 9.74 -9.51
C MET A 1 -6.20 8.36 -10.12
N VAL A 2 -5.83 8.20 -11.39
CA VAL A 2 -5.56 6.88 -11.97
C VAL A 2 -4.06 6.70 -11.84
N LEU A 3 -3.63 5.62 -11.18
CA LEU A 3 -2.22 5.28 -11.05
C LEU A 3 -1.73 4.82 -12.44
N ASP A 4 -0.71 5.47 -13.00
CA ASP A 4 -0.12 5.03 -14.27
C ASP A 4 0.59 3.66 -14.09
N GLY A 5 0.85 2.94 -15.20
CA GLY A 5 1.43 1.59 -15.15
C GLY A 5 2.71 1.50 -14.29
N ALA A 6 3.59 2.49 -14.41
CA ALA A 6 4.81 2.58 -13.59
C ALA A 6 4.52 2.81 -12.09
N GLY A 7 3.48 3.57 -11.76
CA GLY A 7 3.05 3.76 -10.37
C GLY A 7 2.51 2.46 -9.78
N ARG A 8 1.79 1.66 -10.59
CA ARG A 8 1.26 0.36 -10.15
C ARG A 8 2.37 -0.66 -9.90
N GLU A 9 3.34 -0.76 -10.81
CA GLU A 9 4.52 -1.61 -10.59
C GLU A 9 5.31 -1.18 -9.36
N ARG A 10 5.45 0.13 -9.14
CA ARG A 10 6.10 0.66 -7.93
C ARG A 10 5.35 0.30 -6.66
N ALA A 11 4.02 0.41 -6.65
CA ALA A 11 3.19 0.06 -5.51
C ALA A 11 3.30 -1.44 -5.17
N LEU A 12 3.26 -2.31 -6.19
CA LEU A 12 3.44 -3.76 -6.01
C LEU A 12 4.81 -4.07 -5.39
N TRP A 13 5.87 -3.45 -5.89
CA TRP A 13 7.21 -3.64 -5.34
C TRP A 13 7.30 -3.18 -3.87
N LEU A 14 6.73 -2.02 -3.53
CA LEU A 14 6.71 -1.50 -2.16
C LEU A 14 5.95 -2.44 -1.21
N ILE A 15 4.80 -2.97 -1.64
CA ILE A 15 4.00 -3.92 -0.85
C ILE A 15 4.80 -5.21 -0.60
N GLY A 16 5.47 -5.73 -1.63
CA GLY A 16 6.31 -6.92 -1.51
C GLY A 16 7.44 -6.75 -0.49
N GLU A 17 8.15 -5.62 -0.52
CA GLU A 17 9.20 -5.32 0.46
C GLU A 17 8.63 -5.17 1.88
N LEU A 18 7.50 -4.48 2.04
CA LEU A 18 6.83 -4.30 3.34
C LEU A 18 6.30 -5.61 3.93
N ARG A 19 6.03 -6.63 3.09
CA ARG A 19 5.63 -7.96 3.52
C ARG A 19 6.82 -8.86 3.87
N ASP A 20 8.06 -8.48 3.53
CA ASP A 20 9.23 -9.26 3.90
C ASP A 20 9.51 -9.11 5.41
N PRO A 21 9.41 -10.19 6.22
CA PRO A 21 9.65 -10.13 7.66
C PRO A 21 11.12 -9.83 8.03
N ARG A 22 12.02 -9.79 7.04
CA ARG A 22 13.45 -9.45 7.21
C ARG A 22 13.72 -7.96 7.02
N LEU A 23 12.74 -7.18 6.60
CA LEU A 23 12.88 -5.74 6.42
C LEU A 23 13.09 -5.08 7.80
N PRO A 24 14.14 -4.27 8.00
CA PRO A 24 14.32 -3.51 9.23
C PRO A 24 13.21 -2.46 9.39
N ASP A 25 12.73 -2.25 10.62
CA ASP A 25 11.66 -1.28 10.93
C ASP A 25 11.96 0.14 10.40
N GLU A 26 13.21 0.61 10.50
CA GLU A 26 13.63 1.92 9.98
C GLU A 26 13.46 2.04 8.46
N SER A 27 13.65 0.92 7.73
CA SER A 27 13.42 0.85 6.30
C SER A 27 11.93 0.72 5.98
N ALA A 28 11.16 0.02 6.82
CA ALA A 28 9.73 -0.15 6.66
C ALA A 28 8.98 1.17 6.73
N ASP A 29 9.32 2.06 7.68
CA ASP A 29 8.69 3.38 7.80
C ASP A 29 8.82 4.22 6.52
N ALA A 30 10.01 4.22 5.91
CA ALA A 30 10.26 4.97 4.68
C ALA A 30 9.45 4.43 3.50
N LEU A 31 9.38 3.10 3.35
CA LEU A 31 8.61 2.44 2.30
C LEU A 31 7.10 2.61 2.50
N LEU A 32 6.65 2.60 3.77
CA LEU A 32 5.25 2.85 4.12
C LEU A 32 4.82 4.25 3.70
N VAL A 33 5.58 5.27 4.10
CA VAL A 33 5.29 6.67 3.74
C VAL A 33 5.28 6.88 2.22
N GLU A 34 6.18 6.21 1.50
CA GLU A 34 6.18 6.24 0.03
C GLU A 34 4.89 5.64 -0.54
N LEU A 35 4.50 4.45 -0.05
CA LEU A 35 3.30 3.73 -0.51
C LEU A 35 2.01 4.51 -0.21
N GLU A 36 1.89 5.10 0.98
CA GLU A 36 0.75 5.92 1.38
C GLU A 36 0.59 7.16 0.48
N ARG A 37 1.72 7.81 0.14
CA ARG A 37 1.71 8.96 -0.79
C ARG A 37 1.34 8.54 -2.20
N LEU A 38 1.87 7.40 -2.66
CA LEU A 38 1.62 6.88 -3.99
C LEU A 38 0.16 6.49 -4.20
N LEU A 39 -0.45 5.86 -3.19
CA LEU A 39 -1.85 5.42 -3.21
C LEU A 39 -2.84 6.47 -2.66
N ALA A 40 -2.33 7.58 -2.12
CA ALA A 40 -3.10 8.59 -1.39
C ALA A 40 -3.98 7.99 -0.27
N PHE A 41 -3.47 6.97 0.43
CA PHE A 41 -4.20 6.20 1.44
C PHE A 41 -3.38 6.09 2.74
N PRO A 42 -3.67 6.89 3.78
CA PRO A 42 -2.82 7.05 4.98
C PRO A 42 -2.91 5.92 6.01
N ARG A 43 -3.59 4.81 5.71
CA ARG A 43 -3.76 3.68 6.63
C ARG A 43 -3.46 2.36 5.93
N ILE A 44 -2.46 2.37 5.05
CA ILE A 44 -2.20 1.22 4.16
C ILE A 44 -1.85 -0.06 4.93
N THR A 45 -1.30 0.07 6.14
CA THR A 45 -1.08 -1.04 7.08
C THR A 45 -2.35 -1.83 7.38
N ASP A 46 -3.50 -1.16 7.47
CA ASP A 46 -4.79 -1.81 7.72
C ASP A 46 -5.11 -2.81 6.62
N LEU A 47 -4.87 -2.42 5.37
CA LEU A 47 -5.08 -3.27 4.20
C LEU A 47 -4.04 -4.39 4.10
N LEU A 48 -2.80 -4.12 4.52
CA LEU A 48 -1.70 -5.07 4.41
C LEU A 48 -1.74 -6.17 5.48
N PHE A 49 -2.12 -5.84 6.71
CA PHE A 49 -1.90 -6.71 7.87
C PHE A 49 -3.16 -6.99 8.71
N TYR A 50 -4.23 -6.21 8.55
CA TYR A 50 -5.40 -6.29 9.43
C TYR A 50 -6.70 -6.72 8.73
N GLU A 51 -6.68 -6.88 7.40
CA GLU A 51 -7.82 -7.40 6.64
C GLU A 51 -8.00 -8.92 6.83
N ASN A 52 -9.25 -9.36 6.88
CA ASN A 52 -9.61 -10.77 6.95
C ASN A 52 -10.83 -11.05 6.04
N PRO A 53 -10.68 -11.81 4.93
CA PRO A 53 -9.46 -12.50 4.50
C PRO A 53 -8.32 -11.55 4.11
N GLU A 54 -7.08 -12.05 4.20
CA GLU A 54 -5.89 -11.30 3.80
C GLU A 54 -5.98 -10.95 2.30
N LEU A 55 -5.67 -9.70 1.97
CA LEU A 55 -5.69 -9.20 0.59
C LEU A 55 -4.40 -9.59 -0.14
N SER A 56 -4.49 -9.90 -1.42
CA SER A 56 -3.32 -9.92 -2.30
C SER A 56 -2.76 -8.51 -2.50
N ASP A 57 -1.49 -8.39 -2.89
CA ASP A 57 -0.83 -7.10 -3.17
C ASP A 57 -1.64 -6.24 -4.17
N GLU A 58 -2.27 -6.94 -5.11
CA GLU A 58 -3.06 -6.43 -6.19
C GLU A 58 -4.40 -5.86 -5.69
N GLU A 59 -5.09 -6.61 -4.81
CA GLU A 59 -6.31 -6.18 -4.14
C GLU A 59 -6.06 -5.03 -3.17
N VAL A 60 -4.90 -4.97 -2.52
CA VAL A 60 -4.52 -3.83 -1.65
C VAL A 60 -4.48 -2.54 -2.47
N ILE A 61 -3.86 -2.57 -3.66
CA ILE A 61 -3.78 -1.40 -4.54
C ILE A 61 -5.18 -1.00 -5.03
N GLU A 62 -5.97 -1.97 -5.50
CA GLU A 62 -7.33 -1.70 -5.97
C GLU A 62 -8.21 -1.10 -4.87
N LYS A 63 -8.13 -1.65 -3.65
CA LYS A 63 -8.91 -1.17 -2.52
C LYS A 63 -8.44 0.20 -2.04
N ALA A 64 -7.14 0.45 -2.00
CA ALA A 64 -6.58 1.76 -1.66
C ALA A 64 -7.00 2.85 -2.68
N LEU A 65 -6.93 2.55 -3.98
CA LEU A 65 -7.35 3.48 -5.05
C LEU A 65 -8.88 3.65 -5.11
N GLY A 66 -9.63 2.61 -4.72
CA GLY A 66 -11.09 2.60 -4.65
C GLY A 66 -11.64 3.36 -3.44
N ASN A 67 -10.93 3.34 -2.31
CA ASN A 67 -11.21 4.15 -1.13
C ASN A 67 -10.73 5.59 -1.37
N ARG A 68 -11.44 6.33 -2.23
CA ARG A 68 -11.35 7.79 -2.16
C ARG A 68 -11.86 8.20 -0.78
N PRO A 69 -11.14 9.06 -0.04
CA PRO A 69 -11.71 9.65 1.15
C PRO A 69 -12.99 10.36 0.71
N ILE A 70 -14.12 9.88 1.21
CA ILE A 70 -15.33 10.69 1.26
C ILE A 70 -14.90 11.83 2.18
N GLU A 71 -14.77 13.05 1.64
CA GLU A 71 -14.52 14.25 2.43
C GLU A 71 -15.52 14.24 3.60
N LEU A 72 -15.00 14.11 4.82
CA LEU A 72 -15.74 14.27 6.08
C LEU A 72 -15.57 15.71 6.57
#